data_AF-A0A381X9R4-F1
#
_entry.id   AF-A0A381X9R4-F1
#
_cell.length_a   1.000
_cell.length_b   1.000
_cell.length_c   1.000
_cell.angle_alpha   90.00
_cell.angle_beta   90.00
_cell.angle_gamma   90.00
#
_symmetry.space_group_name_H-M   'P 1'
#
loop_
_entity.id
_entity.type
_entity.pdbx_description
1 polymer ?
#
loop_
_entity_poly.entity_id
_entity_poly.type
_entity_poly.pdbx_seq_one_letter_code
_entity_poly.pdbx_strand_id
1 'polypeptide(L)'
;MKSAVLVKDNHLLASGGVKAALRNLENSEPSVPVELEVDALDQLGEGLMHKVDGFLLDNMNPDQIMEAIDIVRDKSNGRRVFLEASGGITLEKLKVFASTGIEAISVGALTTGVKNINLKMEFKTLQD
;
A
#
# COMPACT_ATOMS: atom_id res chain seq x y z
N MET A 1 3.07 -0.06 10.69
CA MET A 1 4.55 -0.08 10.85
C MET A 1 5.07 1.35 10.90
N LYS A 2 6.25 1.63 11.50
CA LYS A 2 6.81 3.01 11.58
C LYS A 2 7.62 3.41 10.34
N SER A 3 8.27 2.46 9.66
CA SER A 3 9.02 2.64 8.41
C SER A 3 9.22 1.28 7.73
N ALA A 4 9.27 1.26 6.39
CA ALA A 4 9.44 0.06 5.56
C ALA A 4 10.23 0.44 4.28
N VAL A 5 10.84 -0.55 3.62
CA VAL A 5 11.29 -0.40 2.22
C VAL A 5 10.08 -0.68 1.33
N LEU A 6 9.71 0.28 0.48
CA LEU A 6 8.70 0.07 -0.56
C LEU A 6 9.40 -0.12 -1.91
N VAL A 7 9.31 -1.34 -2.45
CA VAL A 7 9.81 -1.68 -3.78
C VAL A 7 8.74 -1.29 -4.81
N LYS A 8 8.99 -0.18 -5.50
CA LYS A 8 8.11 0.35 -6.56
C LYS A 8 8.44 -0.18 -7.96
N ASP A 9 7.51 0.00 -8.89
CA ASP A 9 7.64 -0.18 -10.34
C ASP A 9 9.00 0.24 -10.93
N ASN A 10 9.49 1.42 -10.57
CA ASN A 10 10.74 1.98 -11.06
C ASN A 10 11.97 1.18 -10.58
N HIS A 11 11.91 0.58 -9.39
CA HIS A 11 12.96 -0.32 -8.90
C HIS A 11 12.93 -1.65 -9.64
N LEU A 12 11.74 -2.14 -9.99
CA LEU A 12 11.57 -3.34 -10.80
C LEU A 12 12.19 -3.13 -12.19
N LEU A 13 11.86 -2.02 -12.84
CA LEU A 13 12.45 -1.63 -14.13
C LEU A 13 13.97 -1.52 -14.06
N ALA A 14 14.50 -0.83 -13.03
CA ALA A 14 15.95 -0.66 -12.86
C ALA A 14 16.68 -1.98 -12.56
N SER A 15 16.02 -2.92 -11.89
CA SER A 15 16.63 -4.22 -11.52
C SER A 15 16.44 -5.31 -12.56
N GLY A 16 15.56 -5.12 -13.54
CA GLY A 16 15.20 -6.13 -14.54
C GLY A 16 14.09 -7.10 -14.12
N GLY A 17 13.20 -6.68 -13.22
CA GLY A 17 12.00 -7.41 -12.80
C GLY A 17 11.92 -7.69 -11.29
N VAL A 18 10.77 -8.24 -10.85
CA VAL A 18 10.45 -8.54 -9.43
C VAL A 18 11.51 -9.41 -8.78
N LYS A 19 11.78 -10.58 -9.37
CA LYS A 19 12.79 -11.53 -8.85
C LYS A 19 14.17 -10.89 -8.64
N ALA A 20 14.63 -10.09 -9.59
CA ALA A 20 15.95 -9.45 -9.50
C ALA A 20 15.99 -8.38 -8.41
N ALA A 21 14.93 -7.54 -8.34
CA ALA A 21 14.80 -6.51 -7.30
C ALA A 21 14.78 -7.11 -5.89
N LEU A 22 13.94 -8.13 -5.66
CA LEU A 22 13.80 -8.76 -4.35
C LEU A 22 15.07 -9.51 -3.93
N ARG A 23 15.76 -10.19 -4.86
CA ARG A 23 17.03 -10.84 -4.56
C ARG A 23 18.12 -9.84 -4.16
N ASN A 24 18.21 -8.71 -4.85
CA ASN A 24 19.15 -7.64 -4.49
C ASN A 24 18.85 -7.07 -3.11
N LEU A 25 17.58 -6.90 -2.79
CA LEU A 25 17.14 -6.41 -1.49
C LEU A 25 17.44 -7.42 -0.38
N GLU A 26 17.16 -8.71 -0.58
CA GLU A 26 17.50 -9.77 0.38
C GLU A 26 19.00 -9.80 0.71
N ASN A 27 19.88 -9.62 -0.29
CA ASN A 27 21.33 -9.54 -0.10
C ASN A 27 21.78 -8.30 0.71
N SER A 28 20.96 -7.25 0.76
CA SER A 28 21.24 -6.04 1.53
C SER A 28 20.83 -6.15 3.00
N GLU A 29 20.16 -7.24 3.39
CA GLU A 29 19.69 -7.53 4.75
C GLU A 29 18.95 -6.35 5.40
N PRO A 30 17.79 -5.92 4.83
CA PRO A 30 17.06 -4.77 5.36
C PRO A 30 16.64 -5.02 6.81
N SER A 31 16.85 -4.01 7.66
CA SER A 31 16.47 -4.03 9.07
C SER A 31 15.00 -3.61 9.32
N VAL A 32 14.29 -3.28 8.25
CA VAL A 32 12.88 -2.85 8.26
C VAL A 32 12.07 -3.74 7.32
N PRO A 33 10.74 -3.82 7.52
CA PRO A 33 9.86 -4.60 6.65
C PRO A 33 9.97 -4.20 5.18
N VAL A 34 9.74 -5.16 4.29
CA VAL A 34 9.74 -4.99 2.84
C VAL A 34 8.31 -5.09 2.32
N GLU A 35 7.87 -4.05 1.63
CA GLU A 35 6.61 -4.03 0.90
C GLU A 35 6.88 -3.96 -0.60
N LEU A 36 6.16 -4.76 -1.39
CA LEU A 36 6.23 -4.74 -2.84
C LEU A 36 4.96 -4.09 -3.42
N GLU A 37 5.14 -3.03 -4.20
CA GLU A 37 4.06 -2.46 -5.02
C GLU A 37 3.82 -3.36 -6.23
N VAL A 38 2.56 -3.75 -6.44
CA VAL A 38 2.12 -4.61 -7.54
C VAL A 38 0.91 -4.00 -8.24
N ASP A 39 0.90 -4.03 -9.56
CA ASP A 39 -0.18 -3.57 -10.42
C ASP A 39 -0.91 -4.73 -11.13
N ALA A 40 -0.39 -5.96 -11.02
CA ALA A 40 -0.98 -7.16 -11.57
C ALA A 40 -0.90 -8.38 -10.61
N LEU A 41 -1.91 -9.25 -10.66
CA LEU A 41 -2.04 -10.40 -9.75
C LEU A 41 -0.93 -11.46 -9.92
N ASP A 42 -0.35 -11.57 -11.11
CA ASP A 42 0.74 -12.50 -11.41
C ASP A 42 2.03 -12.16 -10.65
N GLN A 43 2.27 -10.88 -10.34
CA GLN A 43 3.40 -10.41 -9.56
C GLN A 43 3.36 -10.89 -8.09
N LEU A 44 2.16 -11.16 -7.54
CA LEU A 44 2.00 -11.69 -6.18
C LEU A 44 2.72 -13.03 -6.02
N GLY A 45 2.62 -13.89 -7.04
CA GLY A 45 3.27 -15.20 -7.05
C GLY A 45 4.79 -15.08 -6.96
N GLU A 46 5.39 -14.15 -7.72
CA GLU A 46 6.82 -13.88 -7.65
C GLU A 46 7.23 -13.32 -6.29
N GLY A 47 6.49 -12.34 -5.76
CA GLY A 47 6.77 -11.78 -4.43
C GLY A 47 6.71 -12.81 -3.31
N LEU A 48 5.72 -13.72 -3.36
CA LEU A 48 5.53 -14.76 -2.35
C LEU A 48 6.62 -15.84 -2.34
N MET A 49 7.41 -15.97 -3.41
CA MET A 49 8.63 -16.81 -3.44
C MET A 49 9.80 -16.20 -2.67
N HIS A 50 9.70 -14.91 -2.31
CA HIS A 50 10.71 -14.13 -1.62
C HIS A 50 10.23 -13.69 -0.24
N LYS A 51 11.12 -13.05 0.52
CA LYS A 51 10.81 -12.50 1.85
C LYS A 51 10.19 -11.10 1.75
N VAL A 52 8.95 -11.03 1.28
CA VAL A 52 8.12 -9.81 1.39
C VAL A 52 7.29 -9.86 2.67
N ASP A 53 7.20 -8.73 3.36
CA ASP A 53 6.36 -8.55 4.55
C ASP A 53 4.97 -8.01 4.19
N GLY A 54 4.83 -7.40 3.01
CA GLY A 54 3.55 -6.90 2.52
C GLY A 54 3.50 -6.66 1.01
N PHE A 55 2.28 -6.46 0.51
CA PHE A 55 2.02 -5.97 -0.83
C PHE A 55 1.16 -4.71 -0.79
N LEU A 56 1.55 -3.73 -1.61
CA LEU A 56 0.74 -2.57 -1.95
C LEU A 56 0.11 -2.83 -3.32
N LEU A 57 -1.21 -3.04 -3.34
CA LEU A 57 -2.02 -3.29 -4.53
C LEU A 57 -2.35 -1.95 -5.19
N ASP A 58 -1.60 -1.59 -6.22
CA ASP A 58 -1.74 -0.30 -6.90
C ASP A 58 -2.83 -0.34 -7.98
N ASN A 59 -3.77 0.60 -7.89
CA ASN A 59 -4.87 0.81 -8.84
C ASN A 59 -5.74 -0.43 -9.12
N MET A 60 -5.73 -1.43 -8.24
CA MET A 60 -6.59 -2.61 -8.34
C MET A 60 -8.03 -2.29 -7.94
N ASN A 61 -8.99 -2.87 -8.66
CA ASN A 61 -10.40 -2.77 -8.31
C ASN A 61 -10.77 -3.73 -7.14
N PRO A 62 -11.95 -3.58 -6.51
CA PRO A 62 -12.35 -4.42 -5.38
C PRO A 62 -12.34 -5.93 -5.64
N ASP A 63 -12.72 -6.36 -6.85
CA ASP A 63 -12.72 -7.78 -7.22
C ASP A 63 -11.29 -8.33 -7.31
N GLN A 64 -10.39 -7.57 -7.93
CA GLN A 64 -8.95 -7.90 -7.97
C GLN A 64 -8.34 -7.93 -6.56
N ILE A 65 -8.76 -7.04 -5.67
CA ILE A 65 -8.28 -7.03 -4.28
C ILE A 65 -8.72 -8.30 -3.54
N MET A 66 -9.98 -8.73 -3.70
CA MET A 66 -10.45 -9.98 -3.10
C MET A 66 -9.67 -11.18 -3.64
N GLU A 67 -9.42 -11.22 -4.95
CA GLU A 67 -8.61 -12.26 -5.58
C GLU A 67 -7.15 -12.24 -5.07
N ALA A 68 -6.55 -11.06 -4.92
CA ALA A 68 -5.22 -10.90 -4.35
C ALA A 68 -5.15 -11.43 -2.91
N ILE A 69 -6.16 -11.13 -2.09
CA ILE A 69 -6.27 -11.65 -0.72
C ILE A 69 -6.30 -13.18 -0.77
N ASP A 70 -7.14 -13.79 -1.60
CA ASP A 70 -7.23 -15.24 -1.72
C ASP A 70 -5.91 -15.88 -2.16
N ILE A 71 -5.26 -15.35 -3.21
CA ILE A 71 -3.96 -15.80 -3.71
C ILE A 71 -2.91 -15.79 -2.61
N VAL A 72 -2.84 -14.69 -1.86
CA VAL A 72 -1.85 -14.52 -0.80
C VAL A 72 -2.17 -15.46 0.35
N ARG A 73 -3.42 -15.52 0.81
CA ARG A 73 -3.80 -16.33 1.98
C ARG A 73 -3.75 -17.84 1.74
N ASP A 74 -3.82 -18.29 0.48
CA ASP A 74 -3.58 -19.69 0.10
C ASP A 74 -2.13 -20.15 0.34
N LYS A 75 -1.16 -19.23 0.37
CA LYS A 75 0.24 -19.58 0.62
C LYS A 75 0.54 -19.76 2.11
N SER A 76 1.37 -20.75 2.42
CA SER A 76 1.77 -21.08 3.81
C SER A 76 2.39 -19.91 4.59
N ASN A 77 3.17 -19.04 3.92
CA ASN A 77 3.73 -17.81 4.49
C ASN A 77 2.77 -16.62 4.39
N GLY A 78 1.76 -16.70 3.54
CA GLY A 78 0.90 -15.59 3.17
C GLY A 78 0.02 -15.07 4.29
N ARG A 79 -0.30 -15.87 5.32
CA ARG A 79 -1.08 -15.40 6.48
C ARG A 79 -0.43 -14.25 7.26
N ARG A 80 0.89 -14.06 7.12
CA ARG A 80 1.64 -12.98 7.78
C ARG A 80 1.90 -11.78 6.87
N VAL A 81 1.58 -11.90 5.58
CA VAL A 81 1.83 -10.86 4.58
C VAL A 81 0.73 -9.81 4.68
N PHE A 82 1.13 -8.56 4.91
CA PHE A 82 0.25 -7.40 4.95
C PHE A 82 -0.23 -7.02 3.56
N LEU A 83 -1.50 -6.62 3.41
CA LEU A 83 -2.07 -6.17 2.16
C LEU A 83 -2.67 -4.77 2.31
N GLU A 84 -2.18 -3.87 1.49
CA GLU A 84 -2.63 -2.49 1.38
C GLU A 84 -3.18 -2.22 -0.01
N ALA A 85 -4.30 -1.49 -0.12
CA ALA A 85 -4.79 -0.97 -1.40
C ALA A 85 -4.42 0.50 -1.56
N SER A 86 -4.01 0.89 -2.77
CA SER A 86 -3.66 2.28 -3.11
C SER A 86 -4.08 2.64 -4.53
N GLY A 87 -3.95 3.92 -4.88
CA GLY A 87 -4.20 4.41 -6.24
C GLY A 87 -5.63 4.89 -6.48
N GLY A 88 -5.83 6.20 -6.66
CA GLY A 88 -7.10 6.77 -7.11
C GLY A 88 -8.32 6.57 -6.20
N ILE A 89 -8.13 6.11 -4.96
CA ILE A 89 -9.20 5.87 -4.00
C ILE A 89 -9.71 7.21 -3.44
N THR A 90 -11.03 7.39 -3.42
CA THR A 90 -11.70 8.58 -2.89
C THR A 90 -12.57 8.22 -1.69
N LEU A 91 -13.04 9.23 -0.94
CA LEU A 91 -13.90 9.00 0.22
C LEU A 91 -15.19 8.25 -0.14
N GLU A 92 -15.74 8.50 -1.34
CA GLU A 92 -16.95 7.85 -1.83
C GLU A 92 -16.73 6.36 -2.11
N LYS A 93 -15.54 5.99 -2.60
CA LYS A 93 -15.17 4.60 -2.90
C LYS A 93 -14.64 3.85 -1.69
N LEU A 94 -14.17 4.56 -0.66
CA LEU A 94 -13.47 3.99 0.50
C LEU A 94 -14.23 2.82 1.14
N LYS A 95 -15.55 2.95 1.29
CA LYS A 95 -16.38 1.89 1.90
C LYS A 95 -16.36 0.58 1.12
N VAL A 96 -16.33 0.66 -0.22
CA VAL A 96 -16.29 -0.53 -1.08
C VAL A 96 -14.95 -1.24 -0.93
N PHE A 97 -13.84 -0.49 -0.95
CA PHE A 97 -12.50 -1.04 -0.73
C PHE A 97 -12.35 -1.62 0.67
N ALA A 98 -12.87 -0.95 1.71
CA ALA A 98 -12.81 -1.47 3.07
C ALA A 98 -13.60 -2.78 3.27
N SER A 99 -14.61 -3.03 2.42
CA SER A 99 -15.43 -4.24 2.50
C SER A 99 -14.78 -5.49 1.89
N THR A 100 -13.67 -5.36 1.17
CA THR A 100 -12.95 -6.50 0.57
C THR A 100 -12.22 -7.36 1.60
N GLY A 101 -12.01 -6.84 2.82
CA GLY A 101 -11.17 -7.47 3.84
C GLY A 101 -9.70 -7.07 3.79
N ILE A 102 -9.34 -6.06 2.98
CA ILE A 102 -8.00 -5.48 2.94
C ILE A 102 -7.59 -4.91 4.31
N GLU A 103 -6.31 -5.01 4.69
CA GLU A 103 -5.86 -4.54 6.00
C GLU A 103 -5.66 -3.02 6.07
N ALA A 104 -5.28 -2.39 4.96
CA ALA A 104 -5.09 -0.96 4.88
C ALA A 104 -5.46 -0.37 3.53
N ILE A 105 -5.74 0.93 3.53
CA ILE A 105 -6.04 1.72 2.34
C ILE A 105 -5.25 3.03 2.43
N SER A 106 -4.37 3.25 1.47
CA SER A 106 -3.66 4.52 1.31
C SER A 106 -4.42 5.46 0.38
N VAL A 107 -4.66 6.68 0.86
CA VAL A 107 -5.44 7.70 0.15
C VAL A 107 -4.60 8.97 0.00
N GLY A 108 -3.93 9.12 -1.15
CA GLY A 108 -3.09 10.30 -1.42
C GLY A 108 -3.85 11.63 -1.37
N ALA A 109 -5.14 11.64 -1.72
CA ALA A 109 -5.99 12.83 -1.69
C ALA A 109 -6.11 13.47 -0.29
N LEU A 110 -5.83 12.71 0.79
CA LEU A 110 -5.81 13.22 2.16
C LEU A 110 -4.67 14.21 2.43
N THR A 111 -3.67 14.31 1.55
CA THR A 111 -2.55 15.24 1.71
C THR A 111 -2.33 16.11 0.47
N THR A 112 -2.58 15.60 -0.73
CA THR A 112 -2.35 16.35 -1.99
C THR A 112 -3.57 17.10 -2.50
N GLY A 113 -4.78 16.72 -2.06
CA GLY A 113 -6.07 17.23 -2.56
C GLY A 113 -6.94 17.89 -1.49
N VAL A 114 -6.36 18.31 -0.36
CA VAL A 114 -7.12 18.79 0.79
C VAL A 114 -7.69 20.20 0.59
N LYS A 115 -8.94 20.38 1.06
CA LYS A 115 -9.54 21.70 1.23
C LYS A 115 -9.18 22.26 2.60
N ASN A 116 -8.47 23.39 2.63
CA ASN A 116 -8.16 24.08 3.88
C ASN A 116 -9.43 24.50 4.62
N ILE A 117 -9.40 24.37 5.95
CA ILE A 117 -10.46 24.88 6.82
C ILE A 117 -10.36 26.41 6.84
N ASN A 118 -11.51 27.09 6.70
CA ASN A 118 -11.57 28.54 6.87
C ASN A 118 -11.65 28.86 8.36
N LEU A 119 -10.54 29.34 8.95
CA LEU A 119 -10.45 29.69 10.36
C LEU A 119 -10.37 31.21 10.51
N LYS A 120 -11.19 31.76 11.41
CA LYS A 120 -11.20 33.18 11.78
C LYS A 120 -11.15 33.32 13.30
N MET A 121 -10.32 34.24 13.78
CA MET A 121 -10.24 34.64 15.18
C MET A 121 -10.78 36.07 15.32
N GLU A 122 -11.68 36.29 16.27
CA GLU A 122 -12.20 37.62 16.61
C GLU A 122 -11.91 37.91 18.08
N PHE A 123 -11.31 39.06 18.34
CA PHE A 123 -11.12 39.56 19.70
C PHE A 123 -12.34 40.37 20.11
N LYS A 124 -12.80 40.19 21.35
CA LYS A 124 -13.71 41.11 22.02
C LYS A 124 -12.95 41.83 23.12
N THR A 125 -13.01 43.16 23.11
CA THR A 125 -12.54 43.98 24.23
C THR A 125 -13.48 43.75 25.41
N LEU A 126 -12.92 43.58 26.61
CA LEU A 126 -13.70 43.61 27.85
C LEU A 126 -14.17 45.06 28.04
N GLN A 127 -15.48 45.27 28.19
CA GLN A 127 -16.02 46.56 28.62
C GLN A 127 -15.84 46.65 30.14
N ASP A 128 -15.21 47.74 30.59
CA ASP A 128 -15.12 48.12 32.01
C ASP A 128 -16.49 48.53 32.57
#